data_AF-A0A6I8NR96-F1
#
_entry.id   AF-A0A6I8NR96-F1
#
_cell.length_a   1.000
_cell.length_b   1.000
_cell.length_c   1.000
_cell.angle_alpha   90.00
_cell.angle_beta   90.00
_cell.angle_gamma   90.00
#
_symmetry.space_group_name_H-M   'P 1'
#
loop_
_entity.id
_entity.type
_entity.pdbx_description
1 polymer ?
#
loop_
_entity_poly.entity_id
_entity_poly.type
_entity_poly.pdbx_seq_one_letter_code
_entity_poly.pdbx_strand_id
1 'polypeptide(L)'
;MMMATKKGPGPGGGGAGGKAEAEAASEVWCRRVRELGGSSQAGNRHCFECAQRGVTYVDITVGSFVCTACSGLLRGLNPPHRVKSISMTTFTEPEVLFLQSRGNEVCRKIWLGLFDARTSIVPDSRDPQKVKEFLQEKYEKKRW
;
A
#
# COMPACT_ATOMS: atom_id res chain seq x y z
N MET A 1 66.44 10.11 -11.33
CA MET A 1 65.55 9.24 -12.14
C MET A 1 65.14 8.06 -11.27
N MET A 2 63.96 8.03 -10.66
CA MET A 2 62.63 7.73 -11.24
C MET A 2 62.44 6.27 -11.69
N MET A 3 61.35 5.70 -11.14
CA MET A 3 60.49 4.60 -11.65
C MET A 3 60.82 3.18 -11.16
N ALA A 4 59.87 2.31 -10.85
CA ALA A 4 58.45 2.39 -10.53
C ALA A 4 58.03 0.99 -10.05
N THR A 5 56.93 0.96 -9.31
CA THR A 5 56.28 -0.15 -8.62
C THR A 5 55.81 -1.30 -9.50
N LYS A 6 55.89 -2.54 -9.00
CA LYS A 6 54.99 -3.64 -9.40
C LYS A 6 54.32 -4.27 -8.17
N LYS A 7 53.04 -3.95 -7.98
CA LYS A 7 52.11 -4.65 -7.08
C LYS A 7 50.82 -4.88 -7.87
N GLY A 8 50.52 -6.13 -8.18
CA GLY A 8 49.16 -6.61 -8.45
C GLY A 8 48.73 -7.56 -7.32
N PRO A 9 47.54 -8.17 -7.35
CA PRO A 9 46.36 -7.96 -8.20
C PRO A 9 45.20 -7.36 -7.39
N GLY A 10 44.21 -6.76 -8.08
CA GLY A 10 42.92 -6.40 -7.48
C GLY A 10 41.85 -7.43 -7.88
N PRO A 11 40.96 -7.86 -6.96
CA PRO A 11 39.70 -8.46 -7.32
C PRO A 11 38.58 -7.41 -7.17
N GLY A 12 37.80 -7.22 -8.22
CA GLY A 12 36.69 -6.26 -8.23
C GLY A 12 35.64 -6.61 -9.27
N GLY A 13 35.21 -7.87 -9.30
CA GLY A 13 34.14 -8.35 -10.19
C GLY A 13 32.99 -8.91 -9.37
N GLY A 14 32.04 -8.05 -8.99
CA GLY A 14 30.83 -8.46 -8.28
C GLY A 14 29.81 -7.32 -8.28
N GLY A 15 28.89 -7.31 -9.24
CA GLY A 15 27.89 -6.23 -9.33
C GLY A 15 26.71 -6.49 -10.28
N ALA A 16 26.88 -7.36 -11.28
CA ALA A 16 25.80 -7.66 -12.24
C ALA A 16 24.78 -8.68 -11.71
N GLY A 17 25.23 -9.70 -10.95
CA GLY A 17 24.37 -10.77 -10.45
C GLY A 17 23.33 -10.31 -9.42
N GLY A 18 23.75 -9.52 -8.43
CA GLY A 18 22.86 -9.06 -7.36
C GLY A 18 21.77 -8.08 -7.81
N LYS A 19 22.01 -7.31 -8.88
CA LYS A 19 21.02 -6.38 -9.41
C LYS A 19 19.86 -7.10 -10.12
N ALA A 20 20.18 -8.10 -10.95
CA ALA A 20 19.18 -8.89 -11.66
C ALA A 20 18.31 -9.72 -10.70
N GLU A 21 18.92 -10.28 -9.66
CA GLU A 21 18.22 -11.04 -8.63
C GLU A 21 17.25 -10.16 -7.81
N ALA A 22 17.69 -8.96 -7.42
CA ALA A 22 16.83 -7.99 -6.72
C ALA A 22 15.64 -7.52 -7.59
N GLU A 23 15.86 -7.34 -8.89
CA GLU A 23 14.82 -6.95 -9.84
C GLU A 23 13.76 -8.05 -10.01
N ALA A 24 14.20 -9.30 -10.17
CA ALA A 24 13.32 -10.47 -10.24
C ALA A 24 12.52 -10.67 -8.94
N ALA A 25 13.15 -10.51 -7.77
CA ALA A 25 12.46 -10.58 -6.48
C ALA A 25 11.38 -9.48 -6.36
N SER A 26 11.70 -8.26 -6.81
CA SER A 26 10.74 -7.15 -6.87
C SER A 26 9.52 -7.46 -7.74
N GLU A 27 9.71 -8.16 -8.86
CA GLU A 27 8.61 -8.56 -9.74
C GLU A 27 7.65 -9.55 -9.06
N VAL A 28 8.19 -10.51 -8.32
CA VAL A 28 7.41 -11.46 -7.51
C VAL A 28 6.52 -10.72 -6.51
N TRP A 29 7.06 -9.71 -5.83
CA TRP A 29 6.31 -8.90 -4.87
C TRP A 29 5.21 -8.08 -5.54
N CYS A 30 5.49 -7.46 -6.69
CA CYS A 30 4.49 -6.73 -7.46
C CYS A 30 3.33 -7.64 -7.91
N ARG A 31 3.64 -8.86 -8.38
CA ARG A 31 2.63 -9.85 -8.74
C ARG A 31 1.76 -10.21 -7.54
N ARG A 32 2.38 -10.43 -6.39
CA ARG A 32 1.65 -10.80 -5.17
C ARG A 32 0.67 -9.73 -4.70
N VAL A 33 1.03 -8.45 -4.79
CA VAL A 33 0.10 -7.35 -4.46
C VAL A 33 -1.12 -7.33 -5.39
N ARG A 34 -0.94 -7.61 -6.69
CA ARG A 34 -2.06 -7.71 -7.64
C ARG A 34 -3.01 -8.86 -7.29
N GLU A 35 -2.47 -10.01 -6.92
CA GLU A 35 -3.26 -11.16 -6.45
C GLU A 35 -4.05 -10.81 -5.18
N LEU A 36 -3.43 -10.13 -4.23
CA LEU A 36 -4.12 -9.67 -3.02
C LEU A 36 -5.26 -8.70 -3.34
N GLY A 37 -5.05 -7.75 -4.26
CA GLY A 37 -6.10 -6.82 -4.71
C GLY A 37 -7.29 -7.52 -5.38
N GLY A 38 -7.04 -8.65 -6.05
CA GLY A 38 -8.08 -9.50 -6.64
C GLY A 38 -8.79 -10.44 -5.65
N SER A 39 -8.30 -10.55 -4.40
CA SER A 39 -8.80 -11.52 -3.43
C SER A 39 -10.20 -11.15 -2.91
N SER A 40 -11.16 -12.03 -3.18
CA SER A 40 -12.53 -11.94 -2.63
C SER A 40 -12.56 -12.21 -1.13
N GLN A 41 -11.76 -13.18 -0.69
CA GLN A 41 -11.76 -13.67 0.69
C GLN A 41 -11.32 -12.58 1.67
N ALA A 42 -10.35 -11.75 1.30
CA ALA A 42 -9.88 -10.63 2.12
C ALA A 42 -10.70 -9.33 1.94
N GLY A 43 -11.77 -9.35 1.14
CA GLY A 43 -12.60 -8.18 0.85
C GLY A 43 -11.91 -7.10 0.00
N ASN A 44 -10.82 -7.43 -0.70
CA ASN A 44 -9.96 -6.47 -1.39
C ASN A 44 -10.49 -6.05 -2.77
N ARG A 45 -11.50 -6.75 -3.32
CA ARG A 45 -12.11 -6.41 -4.63
C ARG A 45 -12.85 -5.07 -4.66
N HIS A 46 -13.11 -4.48 -3.49
CA HIS A 46 -13.78 -3.21 -3.33
C HIS A 46 -12.90 -2.27 -2.53
N CYS A 47 -12.92 -0.99 -2.89
CA CYS A 47 -12.24 0.06 -2.14
C CYS A 47 -12.67 0.05 -0.67
N PHE A 48 -11.69 0.11 0.24
CA PHE A 48 -11.97 0.07 1.66
C PHE A 48 -12.82 1.25 2.14
N GLU A 49 -12.67 2.43 1.53
CA GLU A 49 -13.31 3.66 2.00
C GLU A 49 -14.70 3.90 1.40
N CYS A 50 -14.86 3.69 0.08
CA CYS A 50 -16.10 4.03 -0.63
C CYS A 50 -16.83 2.83 -1.23
N ALA A 51 -16.34 1.61 -0.97
CA ALA A 51 -16.90 0.35 -1.46
C ALA A 51 -17.00 0.21 -3.00
N GLN A 52 -16.51 1.17 -3.79
CA GLN A 52 -16.50 1.04 -5.25
C GLN A 52 -15.67 -0.17 -5.68
N ARG A 53 -16.09 -0.82 -6.75
CA ARG A 53 -15.42 -2.02 -7.27
C ARG A 53 -14.13 -1.64 -7.99
N GLY A 54 -13.10 -2.45 -7.82
CA GLY A 54 -11.78 -2.21 -8.42
C GLY A 54 -10.90 -1.33 -7.55
N VAL A 55 -9.82 -1.93 -7.04
CA VAL A 55 -8.77 -1.25 -6.29
C VAL A 55 -7.59 -1.01 -7.20
N THR A 56 -7.00 0.18 -7.09
CA THR A 56 -5.87 0.62 -7.94
C THR A 56 -4.67 1.04 -7.10
N TYR A 57 -4.88 1.29 -5.80
CA TYR A 57 -3.85 1.68 -4.84
C TYR A 57 -3.92 0.78 -3.61
N VAL A 58 -2.79 0.69 -2.92
CA VAL A 58 -2.70 0.19 -1.55
C VAL A 58 -2.32 1.34 -0.63
N ASP A 59 -2.91 1.33 0.56
CA ASP A 59 -2.50 2.17 1.67
C ASP A 59 -1.59 1.36 2.60
N ILE A 60 -0.29 1.63 2.53
CA ILE A 60 0.73 0.95 3.34
C ILE A 60 0.85 1.54 4.75
N THR A 61 0.09 2.60 5.09
CA THR A 61 -0.03 3.06 6.48
C THR A 61 -0.89 2.09 7.29
N VAL A 62 -2.02 1.64 6.74
CA VAL A 62 -2.98 0.78 7.48
C VAL A 62 -3.06 -0.65 6.95
N GLY A 63 -2.61 -0.89 5.72
CA GLY A 63 -2.63 -2.20 5.06
C GLY A 63 -3.93 -2.48 4.30
N SER A 64 -4.54 -1.45 3.69
CA SER A 64 -5.81 -1.57 2.95
C SER A 64 -5.63 -1.36 1.44
N PHE A 65 -6.64 -1.78 0.68
CA PHE A 65 -6.74 -1.64 -0.77
C PHE A 65 -7.84 -0.62 -1.10
N VAL A 66 -7.50 0.38 -1.91
CA VAL A 66 -8.34 1.56 -2.19
C VAL A 66 -8.33 1.93 -3.67
N CYS A 67 -9.32 2.71 -4.08
CA CYS A 67 -9.37 3.28 -5.42
C CYS A 67 -8.51 4.54 -5.54
N THR A 68 -8.35 5.04 -6.76
CA THR A 68 -7.59 6.26 -7.08
C THR A 68 -8.10 7.48 -6.31
N ALA A 69 -9.42 7.70 -6.29
CA ALA A 69 -10.03 8.86 -5.64
C ALA A 69 -9.75 8.88 -4.13
N CYS A 70 -10.01 7.76 -3.44
CA CYS A 70 -9.75 7.64 -2.01
C CYS A 70 -8.25 7.71 -1.69
N SER A 71 -7.37 7.22 -2.57
CA SER A 71 -5.93 7.41 -2.41
C SER A 71 -5.53 8.89 -2.35
N GLY A 72 -6.21 9.77 -3.09
CA GLY A 72 -5.99 11.22 -3.04
C GLY A 72 -6.45 11.83 -1.72
N LEU A 73 -7.64 11.44 -1.25
CA LEU A 73 -8.19 11.91 0.02
C LEU A 73 -7.33 11.48 1.22
N LEU A 74 -6.85 10.24 1.22
CA LEU A 74 -5.97 9.68 2.25
C LEU A 74 -4.62 10.41 2.36
N ARG A 75 -4.05 10.87 1.23
CA ARG A 75 -2.86 11.75 1.24
C ARG A 75 -3.14 13.13 1.82
N GLY A 76 -4.40 13.56 1.82
CA GLY A 76 -4.84 14.86 2.34
C GLY A 76 -5.15 14.88 3.84
N LEU A 77 -4.99 13.74 4.53
CA LEU A 77 -5.12 13.64 5.99
C LEU A 77 -3.86 14.16 6.70
N ASN A 78 -3.96 14.37 8.02
CA ASN A 78 -2.85 14.76 8.86
C ASN A 78 -2.71 13.84 10.10
N PRO A 79 -1.69 12.96 10.15
CA PRO A 79 -0.61 12.79 9.17
C PRO A 79 -1.10 12.14 7.86
N PRO A 80 -0.45 12.44 6.71
CA PRO A 80 -0.86 11.90 5.43
C PRO A 80 -0.58 10.40 5.35
N HIS A 81 -1.54 9.65 4.83
CA HIS A 81 -1.35 8.21 4.61
C HIS A 81 -0.40 7.96 3.43
N ARG A 82 0.36 6.87 3.53
CA ARG A 82 1.31 6.44 2.51
C ARG A 82 0.59 5.48 1.56
N VAL A 83 0.29 5.96 0.35
CA VAL A 83 -0.41 5.15 -0.65
C VAL A 83 0.47 4.91 -1.90
N LYS A 84 0.41 3.70 -2.45
CA LYS A 84 1.21 3.23 -3.60
C LYS A 84 0.32 2.66 -4.70
N SER A 85 0.66 2.91 -5.97
CA SER A 85 -0.09 2.39 -7.11
C SER A 85 0.20 0.89 -7.28
N ILE A 86 -0.83 0.07 -7.43
CA ILE A 86 -0.68 -1.37 -7.62
C ILE A 86 0.03 -1.69 -8.95
N SER A 87 -0.21 -0.90 -10.00
CA SER A 87 0.35 -1.14 -11.33
C SER A 87 1.69 -0.45 -11.57
N MET A 88 1.97 0.66 -10.88
CA MET A 88 3.10 1.55 -11.20
C MET A 88 4.18 1.61 -10.10
N THR A 89 4.06 0.83 -9.03
CA THR A 89 5.01 0.89 -7.91
C THR A 89 5.66 -0.48 -7.67
N THR A 90 6.96 -0.46 -7.40
CA THR A 90 7.69 -1.62 -6.88
C THR A 90 7.43 -1.76 -5.39
N PHE A 91 7.14 -2.99 -4.97
CA PHE A 91 6.90 -3.33 -3.57
C PHE A 91 8.08 -4.09 -3.00
N THR A 92 8.38 -3.80 -1.73
CA THR A 92 9.35 -4.57 -0.96
C THR A 92 8.67 -5.74 -0.25
N GLU A 93 9.44 -6.77 0.09
CA GLU A 93 8.92 -7.92 0.84
C GLU A 93 8.17 -7.51 2.12
N PRO A 94 8.70 -6.63 3.00
CA PRO A 94 7.97 -6.24 4.21
C PRO A 94 6.62 -5.56 3.93
N GLU A 95 6.51 -4.79 2.84
CA GLU A 95 5.25 -4.16 2.46
C GLU A 95 4.21 -5.19 2.02
N VAL A 96 4.63 -6.19 1.24
CA VAL A 96 3.74 -7.26 0.79
C VAL A 96 3.30 -8.12 1.97
N LEU A 97 4.22 -8.51 2.86
CA LEU A 97 3.88 -9.28 4.07
C LEU A 97 2.92 -8.50 4.98
N PHE A 98 3.13 -7.19 5.13
CA PHE A 98 2.20 -6.34 5.87
C PHE A 98 0.80 -6.35 5.25
N LEU A 99 0.69 -6.17 3.92
CA LEU A 99 -0.59 -6.22 3.20
C LEU A 99 -1.26 -7.61 3.31
N GLN A 100 -0.49 -8.69 3.31
CA GLN A 100 -0.99 -10.06 3.51
C GLN A 100 -1.55 -10.27 4.92
N SER A 101 -0.87 -9.75 5.94
CA SER A 101 -1.32 -9.84 7.34
C SER A 101 -2.54 -8.96 7.64
N ARG A 102 -2.81 -7.99 6.76
CA ARG A 102 -3.93 -7.05 6.84
C ARG A 102 -4.99 -7.39 5.80
N GLY A 103 -5.16 -6.54 4.79
CA GLY A 103 -6.28 -6.59 3.86
C GLY A 103 -7.54 -5.92 4.43
N ASN A 104 -8.50 -5.68 3.55
CA ASN A 104 -9.66 -4.85 3.84
C ASN A 104 -10.55 -5.45 4.92
N GLU A 105 -10.67 -6.77 5.01
CA GLU A 105 -11.43 -7.43 6.07
C GLU A 105 -10.83 -7.16 7.46
N VAL A 106 -9.51 -7.32 7.62
CA VAL A 106 -8.83 -7.04 8.89
C VAL A 106 -8.89 -5.56 9.22
N CYS A 107 -8.64 -4.69 8.23
CA CYS A 107 -8.77 -3.25 8.43
C CYS A 107 -10.19 -2.85 8.86
N ARG A 108 -11.23 -3.54 8.38
CA ARG A 108 -12.62 -3.28 8.79
C ARG A 108 -12.83 -3.58 10.27
N LYS A 109 -12.28 -4.69 10.78
CA LYS A 109 -12.36 -5.05 12.20
C LYS A 109 -11.64 -4.05 13.10
N ILE A 110 -10.59 -3.39 12.60
CA ILE A 110 -9.77 -2.44 13.37
C ILE A 110 -10.36 -1.03 13.34
N TRP A 111 -10.68 -0.52 12.15
CA TRP A 111 -11.02 0.90 11.93
C TRP A 111 -12.52 1.16 11.86
N LEU A 112 -13.33 0.09 11.85
CA LEU A 112 -14.79 0.14 11.79
C LEU A 112 -15.35 -0.89 12.78
N GLY A 113 -14.59 -1.27 13.82
CA GLY A 113 -14.99 -2.29 14.78
C GLY A 113 -16.20 -1.87 15.61
N LEU A 114 -16.30 -0.57 15.91
CA LEU A 114 -17.45 0.05 16.58
C LEU A 114 -18.44 0.71 15.60
N PHE A 115 -18.21 0.62 14.29
CA PHE A 115 -19.06 1.25 13.29
C PHE A 115 -20.34 0.44 13.10
N ASP A 116 -21.49 1.02 13.44
CA ASP A 116 -22.79 0.42 13.17
C ASP A 116 -23.44 1.08 11.96
N ALA A 117 -23.58 0.32 10.86
CA ALA A 117 -24.17 0.80 9.62
C ALA A 117 -25.64 1.23 9.74
N ARG A 118 -26.33 0.88 10.84
CA ARG A 118 -27.71 1.32 11.10
C ARG A 118 -27.80 2.71 11.72
N THR A 119 -26.78 3.12 12.46
CA THR A 119 -26.76 4.38 13.22
C THR A 119 -25.71 5.37 12.70
N SER A 120 -24.70 4.88 12.00
CA SER A 120 -23.60 5.67 11.45
C SER A 120 -23.85 6.00 9.98
N ILE A 121 -23.70 7.27 9.62
CA ILE A 121 -23.90 7.75 8.25
C ILE A 121 -22.67 7.40 7.42
N VAL A 122 -22.85 6.53 6.42
CA VAL A 122 -21.84 6.32 5.37
C VAL A 122 -21.89 7.54 4.44
N PRO A 123 -20.75 8.22 4.18
CA PRO A 123 -20.75 9.40 3.31
C PRO A 123 -21.13 9.01 1.88
N ASP A 124 -21.84 9.90 1.19
CA ASP A 124 -22.05 9.76 -0.26
C ASP A 124 -20.70 9.82 -0.96
N SER A 125 -20.30 8.73 -1.60
CA SER A 125 -19.04 8.62 -2.33
C SER A 125 -18.85 9.66 -3.44
N ARG A 126 -19.93 10.33 -3.87
CA ARG A 126 -19.92 11.41 -4.87
C ARG A 126 -19.55 12.78 -4.29
N ASP A 127 -19.52 12.93 -2.98
CA ASP A 127 -19.16 14.17 -2.28
C ASP A 127 -17.78 14.03 -1.61
N PRO A 128 -16.70 14.51 -2.26
CA PRO A 128 -15.35 14.35 -1.74
C PRO A 128 -15.14 15.00 -0.37
N GLN A 129 -15.89 16.06 -0.05
CA GLN A 129 -15.77 16.77 1.21
C GLN A 129 -16.33 15.92 2.36
N LYS A 130 -17.50 15.32 2.18
CA LYS A 130 -18.07 14.38 3.18
C LYS A 130 -17.22 13.13 3.36
N VAL A 131 -16.66 12.60 2.27
CA VAL A 131 -15.74 11.46 2.36
C VAL A 131 -14.49 11.87 3.14
N LYS A 132 -13.92 13.05 2.88
CA LYS A 132 -12.77 13.56 3.64
C LYS A 132 -13.07 13.68 5.13
N GLU A 133 -14.18 14.29 5.51
CA GLU A 133 -14.60 14.43 6.91
C GLU A 133 -14.75 13.07 7.60
N PHE A 134 -15.39 12.11 6.92
CA PHE A 134 -15.48 10.73 7.39
C PHE A 134 -14.11 10.08 7.62
N LEU A 135 -13.15 10.29 6.70
CA LEU A 135 -11.80 9.76 6.84
C LEU A 135 -11.04 10.40 8.02
N GLN A 136 -11.27 11.68 8.31
CA GLN A 136 -10.70 12.34 9.49
C GLN A 136 -11.28 11.77 10.78
N GLU A 137 -12.59 11.58 10.87
CA GLU A 137 -13.23 10.91 12.01
C GLU A 137 -12.65 9.49 12.21
N LYS A 138 -12.48 8.75 11.12
CA LYS A 138 -11.97 7.37 11.13
C LYS A 138 -10.51 7.28 11.55
N TYR A 139 -9.61 8.06 10.95
CA TYR A 139 -8.16 7.87 11.09
C TYR A 139 -7.49 8.87 12.03
N GLU A 140 -7.91 10.13 12.02
CA GLU A 140 -7.32 11.17 12.88
C GLU A 140 -7.92 11.10 14.29
N LYS A 141 -9.26 11.00 14.37
CA LYS A 141 -9.98 10.93 15.65
C LYS A 141 -10.16 9.52 16.19
N LYS A 142 -9.89 8.50 15.37
CA LYS A 142 -10.02 7.07 15.73
C LYS A 142 -11.38 6.74 16.36
N ARG A 143 -12.43 7.25 15.72
CA ARG A 143 -13.79 7.21 16.26
C ARG A 143 -14.35 5.79 16.42
N TRP A 144 -13.89 4.86 15.60
CA TRP A 144 -14.36 3.47 15.55
C TRP A 144 -13.20 2.47 15.56
#